data_AF-A0A2N2MQA9-F1
#
_entry.id   AF-A0A2N2MQA9-F1
#
_cell.length_a   1.000
_cell.length_b   1.000
_cell.length_c   1.000
_cell.angle_alpha   90.00
_cell.angle_beta   90.00
_cell.angle_gamma   90.00
#
_symmetry.space_group_name_H-M   'P 1'
#
loop_
_entity.id
_entity.type
_entity.pdbx_description
1 polymer ?
#
loop_
_entity_poly.entity_id
_entity_poly.type
_entity_poly.pdbx_seq_one_letter_code
_entity_poly.pdbx_strand_id
1 'polypeptide(L)' 'SCGTGSAASAFMTHLLDLTEDEVTVIVSGGKLHVNCKDDVILTGPAVKIASGIFEGEI' A
#
# COMPACT_ATOMS: atom_id res chain seq x y z
N SER A 1 3.05 -7.89 3.23
CA SER A 1 2.07 -6.92 2.72
C SER A 1 2.29 -6.67 1.25
N CYS A 2 1.23 -6.43 0.47
CA CYS A 2 1.31 -6.05 -0.94
C CYS A 2 0.64 -4.68 -1.12
N GLY A 3 1.44 -3.63 -1.33
CA GLY A 3 0.90 -2.26 -1.41
C GLY A 3 -0.04 -2.07 -2.61
N THR A 4 0.37 -2.52 -3.79
CA THR A 4 -0.45 -2.40 -5.01
C THR A 4 -1.78 -3.16 -4.90
N GLY A 5 -1.79 -4.34 -4.26
CA GLY A 5 -3.01 -5.08 -3.97
C GLY A 5 -3.96 -4.31 -3.04
N SER A 6 -3.44 -3.69 -1.98
CA SER A 6 -4.23 -2.84 -1.07
C SER A 6 -4.82 -1.63 -1.79
N ALA A 7 -4.07 -0.98 -2.67
CA ALA A 7 -4.55 0.13 -3.49
C ALA A 7 -5.67 -0.31 -4.45
N ALA A 8 -5.49 -1.45 -5.14
CA ALA A 8 -6.50 -1.98 -6.05
C ALA A 8 -7.80 -2.37 -5.33
N SER A 9 -7.70 -3.03 -4.18
CA SER A 9 -8.89 -3.37 -3.37
C SER A 9 -9.64 -2.14 -2.90
N ALA A 10 -8.94 -1.12 -2.39
CA ALA A 10 -9.54 0.14 -1.96
C ALA A 10 -10.22 0.89 -3.11
N PHE A 11 -9.58 0.92 -4.29
CA PHE A 11 -10.15 1.56 -5.48
C PHE A 11 -11.43 0.83 -5.95
N MET A 12 -11.41 -0.51 -5.97
CA MET A 12 -12.59 -1.29 -6.36
C MET A 12 -13.77 -1.10 -5.39
N THR A 13 -13.52 -1.02 -4.07
CA THR A 13 -14.60 -0.77 -3.10
C THR A 13 -15.12 0.65 -3.15
N HIS A 14 -14.26 1.63 -3.44
CA HIS A 14 -14.67 3.01 -3.71
C HIS A 14 -15.56 3.11 -4.96
N LEU A 15 -15.16 2.47 -6.07
CA LEU A 15 -15.95 2.45 -7.31
C LEU A 15 -17.34 1.81 -7.15
N LEU A 16 -17.49 0.92 -6.17
CA LEU A 16 -18.75 0.25 -5.84
C LEU A 16 -19.58 1.00 -4.77
N ASP A 17 -19.17 2.21 -4.38
CA ASP A 17 -19.78 3.01 -3.31
C ASP A 17 -19.86 2.25 -1.96
N LEU A 18 -18.93 1.32 -1.72
CA LEU A 18 -18.86 0.54 -0.47
C LEU A 18 -17.97 1.19 0.58
N THR A 19 -17.15 2.15 0.18
CA THR A 19 -16.20 2.86 1.04
C THR A 19 -16.06 4.32 0.64
N GLU A 20 -15.68 5.14 1.62
CA GLU A 20 -15.33 6.56 1.43
C GLU A 20 -14.08 6.72 0.55
N ASP A 21 -13.81 7.95 0.11
CA ASP A 21 -12.64 8.30 -0.70
C ASP A 21 -11.30 7.95 -0.02
N GLU A 22 -11.25 7.99 1.32
CA GLU A 22 -10.07 7.69 2.11
C GLU A 22 -10.34 6.52 3.06
N VAL A 23 -9.51 5.47 2.96
CA VAL A 23 -9.67 4.25 3.76
C VAL A 23 -8.38 3.81 4.43
N THR A 24 -8.52 3.16 5.58
CA THR A 24 -7.43 2.40 6.21
C THR A 24 -7.53 0.93 5.83
N VAL A 25 -6.51 0.42 5.12
CA VAL A 25 -6.42 -1.00 4.77
C VAL A 25 -5.58 -1.73 5.82
N ILE A 26 -6.15 -2.77 6.42
CA ILE A 26 -5.46 -3.62 7.41
C ILE A 26 -4.87 -4.83 6.68
N VAL A 27 -3.55 -4.99 6.76
CA VAL A 27 -2.80 -6.11 6.19
C VAL A 27 -1.94 -6.76 7.27
N SER A 28 -1.42 -7.96 7.00
CA SER A 28 -0.58 -8.69 7.96
C SER A 28 0.65 -7.92 8.43
N GLY A 29 1.22 -7.04 7.59
CA GLY A 29 2.36 -6.19 7.94
C GLY A 29 2.00 -4.82 8.54
N GLY A 30 0.73 -4.57 8.88
CA GLY A 30 0.30 -3.33 9.52
C GLY A 30 -0.84 -2.61 8.80
N LYS A 31 -0.88 -1.28 8.95
CA LYS A 31 -1.91 -0.41 8.36
C LYS A 31 -1.34 0.37 7.18
N LEU A 32 -2.13 0.52 6.14
CA LEU A 32 -1.89 1.38 4.99
C LEU A 32 -3.06 2.35 4.85
N HIS A 33 -2.78 3.57 4.38
CA HIS A 33 -3.81 4.56 4.04
C HIS A 33 -3.90 4.68 2.53
N VAL A 34 -5.11 4.65 1.99
CA VAL A 34 -5.36 4.81 0.55
C VAL A 34 -6.40 5.90 0.35
N ASN A 35 -6.10 6.88 -0.51
CA ASN A 35 -7.03 7.89 -1.00
C ASN A 35 -7.32 7.59 -2.48
N CYS A 36 -8.60 7.60 -2.89
CA CYS A 36 -9.07 7.25 -4.23
C CYS A 36 -9.83 8.39 -4.94
N LYS A 37 -9.80 9.63 -4.43
CA LYS A 37 -10.67 10.72 -4.91
C LYS A 37 -10.35 11.19 -6.34
N ASP A 38 -9.09 11.58 -6.57
CA ASP A 38 -8.63 12.11 -7.86
C ASP A 38 -7.62 11.15 -8.50
N ASP A 39 -6.65 10.70 -7.70
CA ASP A 39 -5.67 9.67 -8.01
C ASP A 39 -5.67 8.61 -6.90
N VAL A 40 -5.09 7.44 -7.18
CA VAL A 40 -4.89 6.40 -6.15
C VAL A 40 -3.57 6.67 -5.41
N ILE A 41 -3.67 7.28 -4.24
CA ILE A 41 -2.52 7.61 -3.39
C ILE A 41 -2.43 6.61 -2.23
N LEU A 42 -1.33 5.85 -2.17
CA LEU A 42 -1.05 4.91 -1.10
C LEU A 42 0.05 5.45 -0.17
N THR A 43 -0.26 5.51 1.13
CA THR A 43 0.68 5.95 2.18
C THR A 43 0.90 4.83 3.18
N GLY A 44 2.17 4.57 3.52
CA GLY A 44 2.55 3.58 4.50
C GLY A 44 4.01 3.74 4.93
N PRO A 45 4.42 3.06 6.01
CA PRO A 45 5.79 3.13 6.49
C PRO A 45 6.75 2.39 5.54
N ALA A 46 7.93 2.98 5.34
CA ALA A 46 9.08 2.32 4.72
C ALA A 46 10.26 2.43 5.69
N VAL A 47 10.93 1.31 5.97
CA VAL A 47 12.01 1.24 6.96
C VAL A 47 13.23 0.58 6.34
N LYS A 48 14.37 1.29 6.37
CA LYS A 48 15.66 0.70 6.03
C LYS A 48 16.11 -0.20 7.17
N ILE A 49 16.30 -1.48 6.87
CA ILE A 49 16.68 -2.48 7.89
C ILE A 49 18.18 -2.79 7.91
N ALA A 50 18.86 -2.68 6.77
CA ALA A 50 20.29 -3.00 6.65
C ALA A 50 20.91 -2.27 5.45
N SER A 51 22.23 -2.23 5.41
CA SER A 51 23.02 -1.87 4.24
C SER A 51 24.32 -2.66 4.24
N GLY A 52 24.82 -3.00 3.05
CA GLY A 52 26.06 -3.76 2.89
C GLY A 52 26.54 -3.75 1.44
N ILE A 53 27.67 -4.40 1.22
CA ILE A 53 28.26 -4.65 -0.10
C ILE A 53 28.05 -6.13 -0.40
N PHE A 54 27.56 -6.46 -1.59
CA PHE A 54 27.40 -7.85 -2.05
C PHE A 54 28.51 -8.18 -3.05
N GLU A 55 29.36 -9.14 -2.71
CA GLU A 55 30.39 -9.70 -3.59
C GLU A 55 30.00 -11.15 -3.91
N GLY A 56 29.46 -11.37 -5.10
CA GLY A 56 29.08 -12.71 -5.58
C GLY A 56 29.60 -12.90 -7.00
N GLU A 57 30.06 -14.13 -7.32
CA GLU A 57 30.28 -14.54 -8.71
C GLU A 57 28.92 -14.87 -9.35
N ILE A 58 28.66 -14.29 -10.52
CA ILE A 58 27.45 -14.50 -11.33
C ILE A 58 27.60 -15.76 -12.17
#